data_AF-A0A0F9G461-F1
#
_entry.id   AF-A0A0F9G461-F1
#
_cell.length_a   1.000
_cell.length_b   1.000
_cell.length_c   1.000
_cell.angle_alpha   90.00
_cell.angle_beta   90.00
_cell.angle_gamma   90.00
#
_symmetry.space_group_name_H-M   'P 1'
#
loop_
_entity.id
_entity.type
_entity.pdbx_description
1 polymer ?
#
loop_
_entity_poly.entity_id
_entity_poly.type
_entity_poly.pdbx_seq_one_letter_code
_entity_poly.pdbx_strand_id
1 'polypeptide(L)'
;MVRIRSNFVSGVIDNNPLAIGGLTLNATELADLAVVASPDIAAIILDPTGGAGDPEIVHVTAHTGSATTATIVRAREGTVAREHLLSVSWVHGPTVQDLTPPRELWIPNVQSDGGNRAPYINGIGDFPYSRLDSA
;
A
#
# COMPACT_ATOMS: atom_id res chain seq x y z
N MET A 1 0.95 1.29 -11.70
CA MET A 1 0.85 0.51 -10.45
C MET A 1 -0.13 1.23 -9.55
N VAL A 2 -1.30 0.64 -9.39
CA VAL A 2 -2.36 1.10 -8.50
C VAL A 2 -2.52 0.07 -7.38
N ARG A 3 -2.77 0.56 -6.16
CA ARG A 3 -3.24 -0.30 -5.08
C ARG A 3 -4.75 -0.44 -5.17
N ILE A 4 -5.20 -1.66 -5.37
CA ILE A 4 -6.62 -2.01 -5.41
C ILE A 4 -7.18 -1.92 -3.99
N ARG A 5 -8.24 -1.13 -3.86
CA ARG A 5 -9.03 -0.96 -2.64
C ARG A 5 -10.44 -1.41 -2.96
N SER A 6 -10.83 -2.57 -2.44
CA SER A 6 -12.16 -3.15 -2.64
C SER A 6 -12.86 -3.33 -1.30
N ASN A 7 -14.04 -3.96 -1.29
CA ASN A 7 -14.72 -4.30 -0.05
C ASN A 7 -13.77 -5.09 0.88
N PHE A 8 -13.99 -4.96 2.19
CA PHE A 8 -13.23 -5.75 3.16
C PHE A 8 -13.53 -7.23 2.93
N VAL A 9 -12.56 -7.94 2.35
CA VAL A 9 -12.56 -9.39 2.20
C VAL A 9 -11.63 -9.96 3.26
N SER A 10 -12.07 -10.98 3.96
CA SER A 10 -11.29 -11.65 4.99
C SER A 10 -11.63 -13.12 4.99
N GLY A 11 -10.69 -13.94 5.42
CA GLY A 11 -10.89 -15.38 5.48
C GLY A 11 -9.82 -16.05 6.30
N VAL A 12 -9.64 -17.33 6.05
CA VAL A 12 -8.55 -18.13 6.63
C VAL A 12 -7.69 -18.74 5.54
N ILE A 13 -6.44 -19.04 5.88
CA ILE A 13 -5.48 -19.68 4.99
C ILE A 13 -5.84 -21.16 4.86
N ASP A 14 -5.97 -21.66 3.63
CA ASP A 14 -6.18 -23.08 3.30
C ASP A 14 -4.86 -23.82 3.00
N ASN A 15 -3.74 -23.10 2.88
CA ASN A 15 -2.41 -23.72 2.81
C ASN A 15 -2.08 -24.46 4.12
N ASN A 16 -1.39 -25.60 4.02
CA ASN A 16 -0.91 -26.34 5.19
C ASN A 16 0.54 -26.81 5.00
N PRO A 17 1.55 -25.99 5.35
CA PRO A 17 1.46 -24.57 5.68
C PRO A 17 1.61 -23.67 4.44
N LEU A 18 1.31 -22.37 4.58
CA LEU A 18 1.90 -21.36 3.71
C LEU A 18 3.37 -21.16 4.12
N ALA A 19 4.26 -21.92 3.49
CA ALA A 19 5.70 -21.88 3.77
C ALA A 19 6.29 -20.49 3.52
N ILE A 20 7.44 -20.18 4.12
CA ILE A 20 8.14 -18.87 4.02
C ILE A 20 8.39 -18.46 2.56
N GLY A 21 8.75 -19.41 1.69
CA GLY A 21 8.95 -19.18 0.25
C GLY A 21 7.71 -19.39 -0.62
N GLY A 22 6.55 -19.66 -0.02
CA GLY A 22 5.29 -19.89 -0.73
C GLY A 22 4.80 -18.61 -1.41
N LEU A 23 4.56 -18.70 -2.72
CA LEU A 23 4.09 -17.58 -3.56
C LEU A 23 2.61 -17.72 -3.97
N THR A 24 1.93 -18.74 -3.48
CA THR A 24 0.52 -19.00 -3.77
C THR A 24 -0.26 -19.09 -2.48
N LEU A 25 -1.16 -18.12 -2.27
CA LEU A 25 -2.14 -18.14 -1.20
C LEU A 25 -3.37 -18.90 -1.67
N ASN A 26 -3.78 -19.91 -0.92
CA ASN A 26 -5.03 -20.63 -1.09
C ASN A 26 -5.97 -20.20 0.04
N ALA A 27 -7.17 -19.76 -0.32
CA ALA A 27 -8.24 -19.45 0.61
C ALA A 27 -9.57 -19.38 -0.14
N THR A 28 -10.61 -20.00 0.39
CA THR A 28 -11.95 -20.02 -0.24
C THR A 28 -12.51 -18.61 -0.44
N GLU A 29 -12.28 -17.70 0.51
CA GLU A 29 -12.80 -16.33 0.50
C GLU A 29 -12.08 -15.42 -0.50
N LEU A 30 -10.98 -15.87 -1.12
CA LEU A 30 -10.38 -15.14 -2.26
C LEU A 30 -11.35 -15.04 -3.44
N ALA A 31 -12.37 -15.90 -3.53
CA ALA A 31 -13.38 -15.81 -4.57
C ALA A 31 -14.11 -14.45 -4.58
N ASP A 32 -14.18 -13.77 -3.43
CA ASP A 32 -14.79 -12.45 -3.28
C ASP A 32 -13.78 -11.30 -3.49
N LEU A 33 -12.49 -11.60 -3.63
CA LEU A 33 -11.45 -10.61 -3.92
C LEU A 33 -11.57 -10.13 -5.37
N ALA A 34 -11.36 -8.83 -5.58
CA ALA A 34 -11.33 -8.25 -6.93
C ALA A 34 -10.23 -8.90 -7.80
N VAL A 35 -10.39 -8.78 -9.12
CA VAL A 35 -9.34 -9.16 -10.08
C VAL A 35 -8.09 -8.31 -9.82
N VAL A 36 -6.93 -8.95 -9.74
CA VAL A 36 -5.63 -8.30 -9.59
C VAL A 36 -4.73 -8.74 -10.74
N ALA A 37 -4.12 -7.79 -11.44
CA ALA A 37 -3.15 -8.06 -12.47
C ALA A 37 -1.99 -7.06 -12.39
N SER A 38 -0.77 -7.56 -12.53
CA SER A 38 0.43 -6.72 -12.60
C SER A 38 0.27 -5.61 -13.66
N PRO A 39 0.64 -4.36 -13.35
CA PRO A 39 1.44 -3.91 -12.20
C PRO A 39 0.63 -3.52 -10.95
N ASP A 40 -0.68 -3.79 -10.92
CA ASP A 40 -1.51 -3.44 -9.78
C ASP A 40 -1.43 -4.50 -8.68
N ILE A 41 -1.68 -4.08 -7.45
CA ILE A 41 -1.57 -4.95 -6.26
C ILE A 41 -2.76 -4.80 -5.33
N ALA A 42 -3.09 -5.88 -4.61
CA ALA A 42 -3.94 -5.83 -3.43
C ALA A 42 -3.11 -6.21 -2.20
N ALA A 43 -3.21 -5.44 -1.11
CA ALA A 43 -2.54 -5.77 0.14
C ALA A 43 -3.41 -6.71 0.97
N ILE A 44 -2.80 -7.78 1.48
CA ILE A 44 -3.40 -8.70 2.44
C ILE A 44 -2.51 -8.74 3.68
N ILE A 45 -3.13 -8.67 4.84
CA ILE A 45 -2.48 -8.83 6.16
C ILE A 45 -2.76 -10.26 6.62
N LEU A 46 -1.72 -11.07 6.77
CA LEU A 46 -1.77 -12.41 7.33
C LEU A 46 -1.57 -12.34 8.85
N ASP A 47 -2.37 -13.10 9.59
CA ASP A 47 -2.46 -13.07 11.04
C ASP A 47 -2.57 -11.63 11.61
N PRO A 48 -3.63 -10.89 11.25
CA PRO A 48 -3.80 -9.50 11.66
C PRO A 48 -3.86 -9.32 13.19
N THR A 49 -4.20 -10.37 13.93
CA THR A 49 -4.23 -10.37 15.40
C THR A 49 -2.88 -10.63 16.05
N GLY A 50 -1.89 -11.07 15.27
CA GLY A 50 -0.57 -11.44 15.74
C GLY A 50 -0.56 -12.68 16.66
N GLY A 51 -1.48 -13.61 16.45
CA GLY A 51 -1.68 -14.77 17.34
C GLY A 51 -0.48 -15.73 17.36
N ALA A 52 0.26 -15.82 16.26
CA ALA A 52 1.43 -16.68 16.10
C ALA A 52 2.74 -15.90 15.87
N GLY A 53 2.76 -14.61 16.17
CA GLY A 53 3.86 -13.68 15.92
C GLY A 53 3.41 -12.47 15.11
N ASP A 54 4.34 -11.61 14.72
CA ASP A 54 3.99 -10.35 14.05
C ASP A 54 3.14 -10.59 12.78
N PRO A 55 2.14 -9.73 12.50
CA PRO A 55 1.40 -9.76 11.24
C PRO A 55 2.32 -9.61 10.04
N GLU A 56 2.02 -10.34 8.97
CA GLU A 56 2.77 -10.23 7.72
C GLU A 56 1.92 -9.56 6.65
N ILE A 57 2.48 -8.59 5.95
CA ILE A 57 1.82 -7.98 4.80
C ILE A 57 2.33 -8.66 3.52
N VAL A 58 1.41 -9.13 2.70
CA VAL A 58 1.68 -9.69 1.37
C VAL A 58 0.98 -8.86 0.30
N HIS A 59 1.58 -8.80 -0.88
CA HIS A 59 0.97 -8.16 -2.05
C HIS A 59 0.51 -9.23 -3.02
N VAL A 60 -0.79 -9.30 -3.27
CA VAL A 60 -1.35 -10.05 -4.39
C VAL A 60 -0.96 -9.35 -5.68
N THR A 61 -0.38 -10.08 -6.65
CA THR A 61 0.03 -9.55 -7.96
C THR A 61 -0.71 -10.21 -9.12
N ALA A 62 -1.35 -11.36 -8.87
CA ALA A 62 -2.27 -11.98 -9.82
C ALA A 62 -3.41 -12.67 -9.07
N HIS A 63 -4.64 -12.35 -9.46
CA HIS A 63 -5.86 -12.98 -9.00
C HIS A 63 -6.93 -12.83 -10.08
N THR A 64 -7.56 -13.92 -10.50
CA THR A 64 -8.70 -13.88 -11.41
C THR A 64 -9.99 -13.92 -10.60
N GLY A 65 -11.06 -13.25 -11.08
CA GLY A 65 -12.32 -13.18 -10.34
C GLY A 65 -12.87 -14.55 -9.98
N SER A 66 -13.38 -14.69 -8.75
CA SER A 66 -13.91 -15.95 -8.22
C SER A 66 -12.90 -17.10 -8.06
N ALA A 67 -11.59 -16.86 -8.21
CA ALA A 67 -10.58 -17.86 -7.89
C ALA A 67 -10.37 -17.98 -6.38
N THR A 68 -10.06 -19.18 -5.91
CA THR A 68 -9.70 -19.44 -4.51
C THR A 68 -8.18 -19.45 -4.29
N THR A 69 -7.44 -18.95 -5.27
CA THR A 69 -5.97 -18.94 -5.28
C THR A 69 -5.44 -17.62 -5.82
N ALA A 70 -4.43 -17.07 -5.17
CA ALA A 70 -3.79 -15.82 -5.59
C ALA A 70 -2.26 -15.96 -5.61
N THR A 71 -1.62 -15.34 -6.60
CA THR A 71 -0.16 -15.16 -6.62
C THR A 71 0.19 -13.99 -5.73
N ILE A 72 1.06 -14.23 -4.75
CA ILE A 72 1.47 -13.26 -3.75
C ILE A 72 2.98 -13.03 -3.77
N VAL A 73 3.37 -11.86 -3.30
CA VAL A 73 4.73 -11.57 -2.89
C VAL A 73 4.77 -11.26 -1.41
N ARG A 74 5.68 -11.95 -0.71
CA ARG A 74 5.79 -12.01 0.75
C ARG A 74 6.62 -10.86 1.33
N ALA A 75 6.60 -10.72 2.65
CA ALA A 75 7.44 -9.79 3.40
C ALA A 75 7.39 -8.36 2.83
N ARG A 76 6.18 -7.84 2.60
CA ARG A 76 5.99 -6.50 2.03
C ARG A 76 5.87 -5.46 3.13
N GLU A 77 6.18 -4.22 2.76
CA GLU A 77 6.02 -3.05 3.64
C GLU A 77 6.85 -3.12 4.93
N GLY A 78 8.01 -3.76 4.86
CA GLY A 78 8.91 -3.91 6.01
C GLY A 78 8.53 -5.02 6.98
N THR A 79 7.49 -5.82 6.67
CA THR A 79 7.18 -7.04 7.43
C THR A 79 8.15 -8.17 7.09
N VAL A 80 8.21 -9.19 7.95
CA VAL A 80 9.08 -10.35 7.79
C VAL A 80 8.25 -11.58 7.41
N ALA A 81 8.67 -12.30 6.37
CA ALA A 81 8.00 -13.54 5.99
C ALA A 81 8.19 -14.62 7.04
N ARG A 82 7.09 -15.29 7.40
CA ARG A 82 7.10 -16.46 8.28
C ARG A 82 6.20 -17.56 7.75
N GLU A 83 6.29 -18.72 8.36
CA GLU A 83 5.32 -19.78 8.10
C GLU A 83 3.96 -19.39 8.69
N HIS A 84 2.90 -19.60 7.91
CA HIS A 84 1.52 -19.51 8.41
C HIS A 84 0.85 -20.85 8.26
N LEU A 85 0.32 -21.38 9.37
CA LEU A 85 -0.37 -22.66 9.39
C LEU A 85 -1.77 -22.54 8.76
N LEU A 86 -2.38 -23.70 8.52
CA LEU A 86 -3.79 -23.78 8.14
C LEU A 86 -4.67 -23.03 9.15
N SER A 87 -5.74 -22.43 8.66
CA SER A 87 -6.75 -21.71 9.45
C SER A 87 -6.28 -20.41 10.11
N VAL A 88 -5.06 -19.94 9.82
CA VAL A 88 -4.62 -18.58 10.21
C VAL A 88 -5.47 -17.56 9.47
N SER A 89 -5.96 -16.54 10.18
CA SER A 89 -6.80 -15.50 9.58
C SER A 89 -6.01 -14.55 8.68
N TRP A 90 -6.68 -14.00 7.68
CA TRP A 90 -6.13 -12.95 6.84
C TRP A 90 -7.21 -11.91 6.49
N VAL A 91 -6.78 -10.70 6.15
CA VAL A 91 -7.67 -9.59 5.78
C VAL A 91 -7.08 -8.82 4.61
N HIS A 92 -7.87 -8.61 3.55
CA HIS A 92 -7.66 -7.53 2.59
C HIS A 92 -8.13 -6.22 3.24
N GLY A 93 -7.19 -5.31 3.51
CA GLY A 93 -7.47 -4.09 4.22
C GLY A 93 -6.42 -3.01 4.02
N PRO A 94 -6.68 -1.79 4.51
CA PRO A 94 -5.74 -0.69 4.44
C PRO A 94 -4.49 -1.00 5.28
N THR A 95 -3.33 -0.59 4.78
CA THR A 95 -2.07 -0.64 5.53
C THR A 95 -1.56 0.78 5.80
N VAL A 96 -0.44 0.91 6.52
CA VAL A 96 0.22 2.21 6.74
C VAL A 96 0.55 2.92 5.43
N GLN A 97 0.86 2.17 4.35
CA GLN A 97 1.11 2.76 3.03
C GLN A 97 -0.14 3.38 2.39
N ASP A 98 -1.35 2.99 2.79
CA ASP A 98 -2.58 3.62 2.29
C ASP A 98 -2.90 4.97 2.94
N LEU A 99 -2.40 5.15 4.17
CA LEU A 99 -2.67 6.30 5.01
C LEU A 99 -1.54 7.33 4.98
N THR A 100 -0.35 6.91 4.54
CA THR A 100 0.75 7.84 4.33
C THR A 100 0.50 8.55 3.01
N PRO A 101 0.19 9.87 3.01
CA PRO A 101 0.12 10.59 1.75
C PRO A 101 1.45 10.42 1.01
N PRO A 102 1.48 10.53 -0.33
CA PRO A 102 2.75 10.76 -1.00
C PRO A 102 3.46 11.88 -0.23
N ARG A 103 4.78 11.77 -0.07
CA ARG A 103 5.61 12.81 0.56
C ARG A 103 5.61 14.03 -0.36
N GLU A 104 4.44 14.61 -0.59
CA GLU A 104 4.26 15.94 -1.07
C GLU A 104 4.98 16.79 -0.04
N LEU A 105 6.05 17.41 -0.52
CA LEU A 105 6.90 18.32 0.22
C LEU A 105 5.99 19.11 1.15
N TRP A 106 6.22 19.00 2.46
CA TRP A 106 5.73 20.04 3.35
C TRP A 106 6.29 21.35 2.78
N ILE A 107 5.46 22.12 2.08
CA ILE A 107 5.75 23.50 1.74
C ILE A 107 5.27 24.24 2.98
N PRO A 108 6.17 24.66 3.90
CA PRO A 108 5.73 25.50 4.99
C PRO A 108 5.27 26.80 4.35
N ASN A 109 3.98 27.08 4.49
CA ASN A 109 3.45 28.43 4.48
C ASN A 109 3.50 29.18 3.14
N VAL A 110 2.74 28.72 2.14
CA VAL A 110 2.14 29.68 1.19
C VAL A 110 0.85 30.18 1.83
N GLN A 111 1.00 31.06 2.83
CA GLN A 111 -0.09 31.97 3.16
C GLN A 111 -0.25 32.86 1.93
N SER A 112 -1.36 32.74 1.22
CA SER A 112 -1.79 33.78 0.29
C SER A 112 -2.38 34.91 1.13
N ASP A 113 -1.56 35.64 1.87
CA ASP A 113 -1.91 36.99 2.24
C ASP A 113 -1.99 37.77 0.91
N GLY A 114 -3.21 38.17 0.55
CA GLY A 114 -3.58 38.78 -0.74
C GLY A 114 -2.93 40.14 -1.00
N GLY A 115 -1.61 40.21 -0.93
CA GLY A 115 -0.76 41.33 -1.27
C GLY A 115 0.33 40.83 -2.21
N ASN A 116 0.54 41.58 -3.27
CA ASN A 116 1.50 41.35 -4.34
C ASN A 116 2.96 41.33 -3.85
N ARG A 117 3.35 40.32 -3.07
CA ARG A 117 4.71 40.09 -2.58
C ARG A 117 5.19 38.73 -3.09
N ALA A 118 6.35 38.74 -3.74
CA ALA A 118 7.01 37.53 -4.20
C ALA A 118 7.24 36.57 -3.02
N PRO A 119 7.17 35.24 -3.24
CA PRO A 119 7.43 34.27 -2.18
C PRO A 119 8.86 34.46 -1.66
N TYR A 120 8.97 34.94 -0.43
CA TYR A 120 10.25 35.09 0.26
C TYR A 120 10.68 33.70 0.76
N ILE A 121 11.60 33.05 0.04
CA ILE A 121 12.21 31.81 0.52
C ILE A 121 13.29 32.21 1.53
N ASN A 122 13.00 32.02 2.82
CA ASN A 122 13.92 32.37 3.89
C ASN A 122 15.20 31.52 3.77
N GLY A 123 16.34 32.15 3.48
CA GLY A 123 17.66 31.50 3.40
C GLY A 123 18.30 31.40 2.02
N ILE A 124 17.64 31.86 0.95
CA ILE A 124 18.27 32.07 -0.36
C ILE A 124 18.05 33.54 -0.70
N GLY A 125 19.13 34.31 -0.81
CA GLY A 125 19.08 35.76 -0.99
C GLY A 125 18.16 36.21 -2.13
N ASP A 126 17.62 37.42 -1.98
CA ASP A 126 16.68 38.03 -2.92
C ASP A 126 17.11 37.86 -4.38
N PHE A 127 16.32 37.13 -5.17
CA PHE A 127 16.48 37.09 -6.61
C PHE A 127 15.95 38.41 -7.19
N PRO A 128 16.78 39.26 -7.83
CA PRO A 128 16.27 40.47 -8.46
C PRO A 128 15.42 40.09 -9.68
N TYR A 129 14.17 40.56 -9.69
CA TYR A 129 13.36 40.58 -10.91
C TYR A 129 14.06 41.50 -11.93
N SER A 130 14.80 40.95 -12.89
CA SER A 130 15.06 41.67 -14.13
C SER A 130 13.73 41.71 -14.89
N ARG A 131 13.13 42.91 -14.93
CA ARG A 131 11.92 43.22 -15.69
C ARG A 131 12.03 42.65 -17.10
N LEU A 132 11.04 41.83 -17.49
CA LEU A 132 10.67 41.72 -18.90
C LEU A 132 9.91 43.00 -19.21
N ASP A 133 10.65 43.99 -19.70
CA ASP A 133 10.09 45.22 -20.22
C ASP A 133 9.15 44.87 -21.38
N SER A 134 7.92 45.34 -21.27
CA SER A 134 6.87 45.18 -22.27
C SER A 134 7.08 46.17 -23.41
N ALA A 135 7.32 45.67 -24.62
CA ALA A 135 6.99 46.31 -25.90
C ALA A 135 6.97 45.25 -27.01
#